data_AF-A0A4Q9XYK2-F1
#
_entry.id   AF-A0A4Q9XYK2-F1
#
_cell.length_a   1.000
_cell.length_b   1.000
_cell.length_c   1.000
_cell.angle_alpha   90.00
_cell.angle_beta   90.00
_cell.angle_gamma   90.00
#
_symmetry.space_group_name_H-M   'P 1'
#
loop_
_entity.id
_entity.type
_entity.pdbx_description
1 polymer ?
#
loop_
_entity_poly.entity_id
_entity_poly.type
_entity_poly.pdbx_seq_one_letter_code
_entity_poly.pdbx_strand_id
1 'polypeptide(L)'
;MEQWYQDARQYLKQYRFYHSIVSQPFEDWLGTGKPKRLQQMEQYCQQVTRAIDSIRDERQANLLCNEFVVADGSQRVAYELSGLSKSQYYVIRKQAMREWWQLINIARV
;
A
#
# COMPACT_ATOMS: atom_id res chain seq x y z
N MET A 1 15.57 -8.44 -11.38
CA MET A 1 14.85 -7.74 -10.29
C MET A 1 14.53 -8.81 -9.24
N GLU A 2 14.82 -8.58 -7.97
CA GLU A 2 14.69 -9.61 -6.91
C GLU A 2 13.23 -10.07 -6.74
N GLN A 3 12.99 -11.36 -6.49
CA GLN A 3 11.63 -11.95 -6.43
C GLN A 3 10.74 -11.26 -5.39
N TRP A 4 11.26 -11.07 -4.17
CA TRP A 4 10.52 -10.38 -3.10
C TRP A 4 10.03 -9.00 -3.50
N TYR A 5 10.77 -8.30 -4.38
CA TYR A 5 10.42 -6.97 -4.83
C TYR A 5 9.28 -7.02 -5.85
N GLN A 6 9.25 -8.05 -6.71
CA GLN A 6 8.12 -8.28 -7.61
C GLN A 6 6.86 -8.64 -6.82
N ASP A 7 6.99 -9.52 -5.83
CA ASP A 7 5.90 -9.94 -4.96
C ASP A 7 5.33 -8.74 -4.18
N ALA A 8 6.21 -7.91 -3.59
CA ALA A 8 5.82 -6.71 -2.88
C ALA A 8 5.06 -5.73 -3.80
N ARG A 9 5.51 -5.54 -5.05
CA ARG A 9 4.79 -4.70 -6.03
C ARG A 9 3.42 -5.27 -6.39
N GLN A 10 3.32 -6.58 -6.57
CA GLN A 10 2.04 -7.22 -6.88
C GLN A 10 1.05 -7.06 -5.72
N TYR A 11 1.54 -7.22 -4.49
CA TYR A 11 0.75 -7.04 -3.27
C TYR A 11 0.19 -5.61 -3.15
N LEU A 12 1.03 -4.60 -3.38
CA LEU A 12 0.59 -3.19 -3.37
C LEU A 12 -0.37 -2.86 -4.52
N LYS A 13 -0.25 -3.53 -5.68
CA LYS A 13 -1.25 -3.41 -6.76
C LYS A 13 -2.59 -4.02 -6.38
N GLN A 14 -2.58 -5.19 -5.75
CA GLN A 14 -3.79 -5.85 -5.25
C GLN A 14 -4.48 -4.97 -4.20
N TYR A 15 -3.69 -4.33 -3.32
CA TYR A 15 -4.19 -3.33 -2.40
C TYR A 15 -4.94 -2.21 -3.11
N ARG A 16 -4.36 -1.56 -4.14
CA ARG A 16 -5.04 -0.47 -4.85
C ARG A 16 -6.39 -0.90 -5.42
N PHE A 17 -6.44 -2.10 -5.99
CA PHE A 17 -7.67 -2.65 -6.54
C PHE A 17 -8.72 -2.93 -5.45
N TYR A 18 -8.33 -3.53 -4.33
CA TYR A 18 -9.25 -3.76 -3.21
C TYR A 18 -9.68 -2.45 -2.56
N HIS A 19 -8.76 -1.49 -2.40
CA HIS A 19 -9.03 -0.17 -1.85
C HIS A 19 -10.09 0.57 -2.69
N SER A 20 -10.01 0.50 -4.03
CA SER A 20 -11.02 1.11 -4.89
C SER A 20 -12.39 0.45 -4.80
N ILE A 21 -12.46 -0.84 -4.42
CA ILE A 21 -13.74 -1.55 -4.19
C ILE A 21 -14.31 -1.20 -2.83
N VAL A 22 -13.51 -1.29 -1.76
CA VAL A 22 -14.00 -1.09 -0.38
C VAL A 22 -14.29 0.37 -0.05
N SER A 23 -13.68 1.33 -0.78
CA SER A 23 -13.92 2.76 -0.61
C SER A 23 -15.15 3.26 -1.37
N GLN A 24 -15.78 2.44 -2.22
CA GLN A 24 -17.02 2.82 -2.85
C GLN A 24 -18.12 2.91 -1.79
N PRO A 25 -18.95 3.98 -1.81
CA PRO A 25 -20.11 4.05 -0.94
C PRO A 25 -21.01 2.86 -1.24
N PHE A 26 -21.10 1.95 -0.28
CA PHE A 26 -21.98 0.79 -0.38
C PHE A 26 -23.37 1.23 0.10
N GLU A 27 -24.29 1.44 -0.84
CA GLU A 27 -25.71 1.57 -0.53
C GLU A 27 -26.20 0.24 0.04
N ASP A 28 -26.45 0.24 1.35
CA ASP A 28 -27.46 -0.55 2.04
C ASP A 28 -27.64 -2.00 1.56
N TRP A 29 -26.83 -2.90 2.12
CA TRP A 29 -27.31 -4.27 2.37
C TRP A 29 -28.29 -4.20 3.53
N LEU A 30 -29.52 -3.76 3.22
CA LEU A 30 -30.70 -3.74 4.09
C LEU A 30 -30.87 -5.10 4.79
N GLY A 31 -30.19 -5.29 5.94
CA GLY A 31 -30.40 -6.38 6.88
C GLY A 31 -29.54 -7.64 6.77
N THR A 32 -28.69 -7.81 5.74
CA THR A 32 -27.93 -9.08 5.52
C THR A 32 -26.46 -9.05 5.94
N GLY A 33 -25.95 -7.89 6.36
CA GLY A 33 -24.56 -7.72 6.80
C GLY A 33 -23.55 -7.72 5.66
N LYS A 34 -22.32 -7.29 5.95
CA LYS A 34 -21.26 -7.15 4.95
C LYS A 34 -20.80 -8.52 4.43
N PRO A 35 -20.70 -8.76 3.10
CA PRO A 35 -20.21 -10.02 2.57
C PRO A 35 -18.82 -10.38 3.13
N LYS A 36 -18.61 -11.65 3.52
CA LYS A 36 -17.32 -12.13 4.05
C LYS A 36 -16.12 -11.77 3.15
N ARG A 37 -16.30 -11.84 1.84
CA ARG A 37 -15.27 -11.48 0.85
C ARG A 37 -14.88 -10.01 0.95
N LEU A 38 -15.85 -9.12 1.18
CA LEU A 38 -15.59 -7.69 1.32
C LEU A 38 -14.90 -7.39 2.66
N GLN A 39 -15.28 -8.08 3.74
CA GLN A 39 -14.55 -8.02 5.02
C GLN A 39 -13.08 -8.47 4.87
N GLN A 40 -12.83 -9.54 4.11
CA GLN A 40 -11.46 -10.01 3.83
C GLN A 40 -10.65 -8.97 3.03
N MET A 41 -11.28 -8.30 2.05
CA MET A 41 -10.64 -7.21 1.30
C MET A 41 -10.30 -6.02 2.21
N GLU A 42 -11.19 -5.66 3.15
CA GLU A 42 -10.91 -4.61 4.12
C GLU A 42 -9.78 -4.95 5.06
N GLN A 43 -9.77 -6.17 5.61
CA GLN A 43 -8.67 -6.64 6.46
C GLN A 43 -7.34 -6.59 5.71
N TYR A 44 -7.34 -6.99 4.44
CA TYR A 44 -6.17 -6.88 3.57
C TYR A 44 -5.73 -5.42 3.42
N CYS A 45 -6.65 -4.51 3.12
CA CYS A 45 -6.35 -3.08 3.01
C CYS A 45 -5.79 -2.50 4.31
N GLN A 46 -6.41 -2.83 5.46
CA GLN A 46 -5.96 -2.41 6.78
C GLN A 46 -4.56 -2.93 7.11
N GLN A 47 -4.24 -4.19 6.78
CA GLN A 47 -2.91 -4.75 6.97
C GLN A 47 -1.85 -3.97 6.17
N VAL A 48 -2.16 -3.65 4.91
CA VAL A 48 -1.26 -2.89 4.05
C VAL A 48 -1.02 -1.49 4.57
N THR A 49 -2.09 -0.75 4.91
CA THR A 49 -1.99 0.61 5.45
C THR A 49 -1.23 0.63 6.77
N ARG A 50 -1.55 -0.27 7.73
CA ARG A 50 -0.82 -0.37 9.01
C ARG A 50 0.66 -0.67 8.83
N ALA A 51 1.01 -1.53 7.86
CA ALA A 51 2.41 -1.83 7.58
C ALA A 51 3.15 -0.63 6.98
N ILE A 52 2.48 0.23 6.19
CA ILE A 52 3.06 1.48 5.71
C ILE A 52 3.22 2.47 6.87
N ASP A 53 2.20 2.62 7.72
CA ASP A 53 2.22 3.51 8.89
C ASP A 53 3.27 3.09 9.94
N SER A 54 3.69 1.82 9.92
CA SER A 54 4.73 1.27 10.82
C SER A 54 6.16 1.45 10.30
N ILE A 55 6.35 1.99 9.10
CA ILE A 55 7.68 2.31 8.55
C ILE A 55 8.28 3.44 9.37
N ARG A 56 9.52 3.25 9.84
CA ARG A 56 10.17 4.19 10.76
C ARG A 56 10.59 5.49 10.08
N ASP A 57 11.03 5.40 8.83
CA ASP A 57 11.44 6.56 8.05
C ASP A 57 10.22 7.20 7.38
N GLU A 58 9.81 8.37 7.88
CA GLU A 58 8.67 9.12 7.33
C GLU A 58 8.80 9.38 5.83
N ARG A 59 10.01 9.56 5.30
CA ARG A 59 10.20 9.76 3.85
C ARG A 59 9.84 8.50 3.08
N GLN A 60 10.14 7.32 3.61
CA GLN A 60 9.80 6.04 3.01
C GLN A 60 8.30 5.75 3.12
N ALA A 61 7.69 6.03 4.27
CA ALA A 61 6.25 5.92 4.48
C ALA A 61 5.47 6.83 3.52
N ASN A 62 5.82 8.12 3.49
CA ASN A 62 5.20 9.11 2.61
C ASN A 62 5.36 8.75 1.13
N LEU A 63 6.51 8.21 0.73
CA LEU A 63 6.71 7.74 -0.64
C LEU A 63 5.70 6.64 -1.01
N LEU A 64 5.53 5.62 -0.16
CA LEU A 64 4.58 4.54 -0.44
C LEU A 64 3.12 5.01 -0.34
N CYS A 65 2.79 5.90 0.59
CA CYS A 65 1.47 6.52 0.70
C CYS A 65 1.11 7.27 -0.58
N ASN A 66 2.01 8.14 -1.07
CA ASN A 66 1.79 8.92 -2.29
C ASN A 66 1.78 8.07 -3.57
N GLU A 67 2.44 6.90 -3.57
CA GLU A 67 2.42 6.01 -4.72
C GLU A 67 1.18 5.11 -4.77
N PHE A 68 0.73 4.59 -3.63
CA PHE A 68 -0.25 3.50 -3.58
C PHE A 68 -1.53 3.82 -2.82
N VAL A 69 -1.51 4.66 -1.79
CA VAL A 69 -2.66 4.88 -0.89
C VAL A 69 -3.55 6.02 -1.38
N VAL A 70 -2.94 7.15 -1.75
CA VAL A 70 -3.67 8.32 -2.26
C VAL A 70 -4.40 7.95 -3.56
N ALA A 71 -5.64 8.44 -3.74
CA ALA A 71 -6.50 8.12 -4.88
C ALA A 71 -5.78 8.38 -6.23
N ASP A 72 -5.23 9.59 -6.39
CA ASP A 72 -4.43 9.98 -7.56
C ASP A 72 -2.95 9.65 -7.43
N GLY A 73 -2.61 8.74 -6.51
CA GLY A 73 -1.26 8.31 -6.24
C GLY A 73 -0.62 7.61 -7.43
N SER A 74 0.65 7.87 -7.64
CA SER A 74 1.46 7.21 -8.67
C SER A 74 2.94 7.32 -8.33
N GLN A 75 3.77 6.50 -8.99
CA GLN A 75 5.22 6.60 -8.85
C GLN A 75 5.73 8.00 -9.27
N ARG A 76 5.04 8.65 -10.21
CA ARG A 76 5.38 10.01 -10.64
C ARG A 76 5.06 11.03 -9.55
N VAL A 77 3.86 10.96 -8.97
CA VAL A 77 3.43 11.85 -7.88
C VAL A 77 4.35 11.68 -6.66
N ALA A 78 4.64 10.43 -6.27
CA ALA A 78 5.56 10.15 -5.17
C ALA A 78 6.97 10.68 -5.44
N TYR A 79 7.46 10.61 -6.69
CA TYR A 79 8.74 11.20 -7.07
C TYR A 79 8.73 12.72 -6.97
N GLU A 80 7.73 13.38 -7.56
CA GLU A 80 7.59 14.84 -7.57
C GLU A 80 7.48 15.41 -6.14
N LEU A 81 6.72 14.76 -5.27
CA LEU A 81 6.54 15.17 -3.86
C LEU A 81 7.75 14.86 -2.97
N SER A 82 8.65 13.96 -3.38
CA SER A 82 9.80 13.57 -2.55
C SER A 82 10.92 14.61 -2.50
N GLY A 83 10.99 15.52 -3.49
CA GLY A 83 12.11 16.46 -3.64
C GLY A 83 13.48 15.80 -3.89
N LEU A 84 13.51 14.51 -4.20
CA LEU A 84 14.73 13.74 -4.40
C LEU A 84 15.22 13.81 -5.85
N SER A 85 16.53 13.66 -6.04
CA SER A 85 17.05 13.32 -7.36
C SER A 85 16.56 11.93 -7.80
N LYS A 86 16.54 11.69 -9.11
CA LYS A 86 16.09 10.41 -9.69
C LYS A 86 16.83 9.20 -9.10
N SER A 87 18.14 9.27 -8.92
CA SER A 87 18.93 8.17 -8.35
C SER A 87 18.58 7.90 -6.89
N GLN A 88 18.48 8.94 -6.07
CA GLN A 88 18.07 8.85 -4.67
C GLN A 88 16.66 8.27 -4.52
N TYR A 89 15.74 8.71 -5.39
CA TYR A 89 14.36 8.21 -5.38
C TYR A 89 14.29 6.69 -5.54
N TYR A 90 15.00 6.11 -6.51
CA TYR A 90 14.97 4.66 -6.71
C TYR A 90 15.59 3.88 -5.56
N VAL A 91 16.64 4.43 -4.92
CA VAL A 91 17.25 3.82 -3.73
C VAL A 91 16.27 3.82 -2.57
N ILE A 92 15.69 4.98 -2.24
CA ILE A 92 14.75 5.14 -1.13
C ILE A 92 13.48 4.34 -1.38
N ARG A 93 12.95 4.33 -2.61
CA ARG A 93 11.80 3.49 -2.99
C ARG A 93 12.08 2.01 -2.78
N LYS A 94 13.28 1.53 -3.11
CA LYS A 94 13.66 0.12 -2.89
C LYS A 94 13.78 -0.21 -1.40
N GLN A 95 14.32 0.71 -0.60
CA GLN A 95 14.39 0.58 0.86
C GLN A 95 12.99 0.54 1.49
N ALA A 96 12.13 1.49 1.10
CA ALA A 96 10.74 1.58 1.56
C ALA A 96 9.98 0.28 1.28
N MET A 97 10.08 -0.23 0.05
CA MET A 97 9.45 -1.50 -0.33
C MET A 97 10.00 -2.68 0.47
N ARG A 98 11.29 -2.69 0.82
CA ARG A 98 11.90 -3.76 1.62
C ARG A 98 11.40 -3.73 3.07
N GLU A 99 11.43 -2.57 3.71
CA GLU A 99 10.97 -2.39 5.09
C GLU A 99 9.48 -2.75 5.20
N TRP A 100 8.66 -2.20 4.29
CA TRP A 100 7.24 -2.55 4.20
C TRP A 100 7.01 -4.06 4.03
N TRP A 101 7.78 -4.71 3.13
CA TRP A 101 7.65 -6.15 2.88
C TRP A 101 8.03 -6.97 4.12
N GLN A 102 8.99 -6.52 4.93
CA GLN A 102 9.31 -7.17 6.20
C GLN A 102 8.18 -7.01 7.20
N LEU A 103 7.66 -5.79 7.37
CA LEU A 103 6.57 -5.50 8.31
C LEU A 103 5.31 -6.31 8.01
N ILE A 104 4.91 -6.39 6.74
CA ILE A 104 3.68 -7.11 6.37
C ILE A 104 3.80 -8.63 6.49
N ASN A 105 5.02 -9.18 6.37
CA ASN A 105 5.25 -10.61 6.55
C ASN A 105 5.49 -11.00 8.01
N ILE A 106 5.96 -10.07 8.85
CA ILE A 106 6.00 -10.28 10.31
C ILE A 106 4.57 -10.29 10.88
N ALA A 107 3.69 -9.41 10.41
CA ALA A 107 2.29 -9.35 10.82
C ALA A 107 1.43 -10.57 10.37
N ARG A 108 2.02 -11.53 9.66
CA ARG A 108 1.37 -12.76 9.17
C ARG A 108 1.69 -14.00 10.01
N VAL A 109 2.63 -13.89 10.96
CA VAL A 109 2.96 -14.92 11.97
C VAL A 109 2.14 -14.64 13.22
#